data_AF-A0A839NF80-F1
#
_entry.id   AF-A0A839NF80-F1
#
_cell.length_a   1.000
_cell.length_b   1.000
_cell.length_c   1.000
_cell.angle_alpha   90.00
_cell.angle_beta   90.00
_cell.angle_gamma   90.00
#
_symmetry.space_group_name_H-M   'P 1'
#
loop_
_entity.id
_entity.type
_entity.pdbx_description
1 polymer ?
#
loop_
_entity_poly.entity_id
_entity_poly.type
_entity_poly.pdbx_seq_one_letter_code
_entity_poly.pdbx_strand_id
1 'polypeptide(L)'
;MEFLIIFFLISFPLLGFWVYKQLRKKANTSTKISEYLIIVAFCISTVLFGFGLMLYGSHYTEAIDIVDGGYSPFALEHSLTLVTFFTLAMFGIIKLWLKGRLAPPLLFVLSLIFVIIGIIMSVAVLIQISSNTQFYDSWLFFFLPVTYMVTAFTLIFRCIGEEAISATNKHYSNKFLNNLNMKMANVSHQPVYVLVFLIPVFVIIVAILVLFGQEVNSITKVFTETTTWNFSSKTHPPFLDHRGHYLCTVAVCGDPTVVKPLRLGKRHGNDVVVNRQLLVANAFEELISDHFPSVHQVIRRFYDRFGYPLSKKINTPQKSNLVYRLMKPLEYFFIFCLYLFTEKPEEKIAKQYAL
;
A
#
# COMPACT_ATOMS: atom_id res chain seq x y z
N MET A 1 7.33 19.68 11.17
CA MET A 1 6.20 18.87 10.67
C MET A 1 6.34 17.40 11.04
N GLU A 2 7.52 16.79 10.87
CA GLU A 2 7.78 15.38 11.20
C GLU A 2 7.52 15.03 12.68
N PHE A 3 7.92 15.90 13.61
CA PHE A 3 7.70 15.70 15.05
C PHE A 3 6.20 15.68 15.43
N LEU A 4 5.39 16.49 14.75
CA LEU A 4 3.93 16.51 14.93
C LEU A 4 3.29 15.22 14.43
N ILE A 5 3.73 14.70 13.28
CA ILE A 5 3.20 13.46 12.70
C ILE A 5 3.51 12.26 13.61
N ILE A 6 4.74 12.15 14.11
CA ILE A 6 5.15 11.09 15.04
C ILE A 6 4.37 11.22 16.36
N PHE A 7 4.20 12.44 16.87
CA PHE A 7 3.40 12.68 18.07
C PHE A 7 1.93 12.26 17.89
N PHE A 8 1.30 12.56 16.75
CA PHE A 8 -0.06 12.12 16.45
C PHE A 8 -0.17 10.59 16.27
N LEU A 9 0.79 9.96 15.60
CA LEU A 9 0.85 8.51 15.40
C LEU A 9 0.96 7.74 16.72
N ILE A 10 1.57 8.32 17.75
CA ILE A 10 1.75 7.68 19.07
C ILE A 10 0.64 8.07 20.05
N SER A 11 0.21 9.33 20.06
CA SER A 11 -0.81 9.83 21.00
C SER A 11 -2.21 9.29 20.71
N PHE A 12 -2.57 9.09 19.44
CA PHE A 12 -3.90 8.63 19.05
C PHE A 12 -4.18 7.18 19.49
N PRO A 13 -3.26 6.21 19.32
CA PRO A 13 -3.41 4.88 19.92
C PRO A 13 -3.41 4.88 21.45
N LEU A 14 -2.64 5.76 22.10
CA LEU A 14 -2.62 5.82 23.56
C LEU A 14 -3.94 6.35 24.13
N LEU A 15 -4.50 7.40 23.54
CA LEU A 15 -5.84 7.91 23.87
C LEU A 15 -6.92 6.88 23.56
N GLY A 16 -6.83 6.22 22.40
CA GLY A 16 -7.74 5.15 22.01
C GLY A 16 -7.72 3.97 22.99
N PHE A 17 -6.55 3.59 23.52
CA PHE A 17 -6.44 2.55 24.53
C PHE A 17 -7.14 2.94 25.84
N TRP A 18 -7.01 4.20 26.24
CA TRP A 18 -7.66 4.70 27.45
C TRP A 18 -9.19 4.65 27.35
N VAL A 19 -9.75 5.05 26.21
CA VAL A 19 -11.19 4.91 25.91
C VAL A 19 -11.59 3.44 25.85
N TYR A 20 -10.82 2.60 25.16
CA TYR A 20 -11.08 1.16 25.05
C TYR A 20 -11.12 0.46 26.41
N LYS A 21 -10.18 0.80 27.30
CA LYS A 21 -10.11 0.28 28.67
C LYS A 21 -11.38 0.59 29.46
N GLN A 22 -12.00 1.75 29.23
CA GLN A 22 -13.27 2.13 29.86
C GLN A 22 -14.49 1.40 29.29
N LEU A 23 -14.46 1.01 28.01
CA LEU A 23 -15.53 0.22 27.39
C LEU A 23 -15.48 -1.25 27.84
N ARG A 24 -14.28 -1.82 28.02
CA ARG A 24 -14.06 -3.23 28.41
C ARG A 24 -13.83 -3.40 29.92
N LYS A 25 -14.67 -2.80 30.79
CA LYS A 25 -14.45 -2.84 32.26
C LYS A 25 -14.34 -4.25 32.84
N LYS A 26 -15.15 -5.19 32.37
CA LYS A 26 -15.28 -6.57 32.89
C LYS A 26 -14.14 -7.52 32.50
N ALA A 27 -13.21 -7.13 31.64
CA ALA A 27 -12.14 -8.01 31.19
C ALA A 27 -10.85 -7.84 31.99
N ASN A 28 -9.96 -8.83 31.89
CA ASN A 28 -8.61 -8.78 32.48
C ASN A 28 -7.71 -7.79 31.73
N THR A 29 -6.70 -7.24 32.40
CA THR A 29 -5.82 -6.23 31.81
C THR A 29 -5.04 -6.77 30.61
N SER A 30 -4.54 -8.01 30.68
CA SER A 30 -3.80 -8.66 29.58
C SER A 30 -4.66 -8.83 28.32
N THR A 31 -5.92 -9.26 28.46
CA THR A 31 -6.83 -9.43 27.34
C THR A 31 -7.31 -8.11 26.74
N LYS A 32 -7.35 -7.03 27.52
CA LYS A 32 -7.59 -5.67 26.98
C LYS A 32 -6.44 -5.20 26.11
N ILE A 33 -5.21 -5.42 26.56
CA ILE A 33 -4.01 -5.00 25.83
C ILE A 33 -3.90 -5.77 24.51
N SER A 34 -4.05 -7.10 24.54
CA SER A 34 -3.93 -7.92 23.33
C SER A 34 -4.99 -7.58 22.28
N GLU A 35 -6.25 -7.45 22.67
CA GLU A 35 -7.32 -7.04 21.75
C GLU A 35 -7.09 -5.65 21.18
N TYR A 36 -6.64 -4.70 22.02
CA TYR A 36 -6.38 -3.35 21.56
C TYR A 36 -5.24 -3.31 20.53
N LEU A 37 -4.16 -4.05 20.78
CA LEU A 37 -3.05 -4.17 19.83
C LEU A 37 -3.52 -4.76 18.49
N ILE A 38 -4.38 -5.78 18.52
CA ILE A 38 -4.97 -6.37 17.31
C ILE A 38 -5.82 -5.34 16.56
N ILE A 39 -6.67 -4.58 17.27
CA ILE A 39 -7.51 -3.53 16.66
C ILE A 39 -6.63 -2.45 16.01
N VAL A 40 -5.61 -1.97 16.72
CA VAL A 40 -4.69 -0.95 16.20
C VAL A 40 -3.94 -1.48 14.99
N ALA A 41 -3.40 -2.70 15.04
CA ALA A 41 -2.70 -3.32 13.92
C ALA A 41 -3.61 -3.45 12.69
N PHE A 42 -4.87 -3.83 12.88
CA PHE A 42 -5.86 -3.94 11.83
C PHE A 42 -6.27 -2.58 11.24
N CYS A 43 -6.44 -1.56 12.07
CA CYS A 43 -6.71 -0.20 11.61
C CYS A 43 -5.54 0.36 10.80
N ILE A 44 -4.31 0.22 11.31
CA ILE A 44 -3.09 0.66 10.60
C ILE A 44 -2.95 -0.10 9.29
N SER A 45 -3.13 -1.43 9.28
CA SER A 45 -3.03 -2.23 8.06
C SER A 45 -4.08 -1.84 7.01
N THR A 46 -5.31 -1.52 7.44
CA THR A 46 -6.37 -1.03 6.54
C THR A 46 -6.01 0.33 5.94
N VAL A 47 -5.47 1.25 6.76
CA VAL A 47 -5.01 2.56 6.28
C VAL A 47 -3.84 2.41 5.31
N LEU A 48 -2.86 1.54 5.61
CA LEU A 48 -1.74 1.27 4.72
C LEU A 48 -2.20 0.66 3.39
N PHE A 49 -3.15 -0.27 3.42
CA PHE A 49 -3.71 -0.87 2.22
C PHE A 49 -4.46 0.16 1.36
N GLY A 50 -5.31 0.99 1.97
CA GLY A 50 -6.03 2.06 1.29
C GLY A 50 -5.09 3.14 0.73
N PHE A 51 -4.07 3.51 1.51
CA PHE A 51 -3.01 4.41 1.06
C PHE A 51 -2.22 3.80 -0.11
N GLY A 52 -1.97 2.48 -0.07
CA GLY A 52 -1.46 1.72 -1.20
C GLY A 52 -2.35 1.90 -2.43
N LEU A 53 -3.65 1.61 -2.34
CA LEU A 53 -4.57 1.78 -3.47
C LEU A 53 -4.60 3.22 -4.02
N MET A 54 -4.47 4.25 -3.17
CA MET A 54 -4.44 5.66 -3.60
C MET A 54 -3.12 6.10 -4.23
N LEU A 55 -2.00 5.51 -3.81
CA LEU A 55 -0.67 5.89 -4.27
C LEU A 55 -0.17 5.07 -5.46
N TYR A 56 -0.77 3.89 -5.70
CA TYR A 56 -0.17 2.90 -6.59
C TYR A 56 -0.40 3.16 -8.07
N GLY A 57 0.54 2.58 -8.84
CA GLY A 57 1.07 3.12 -10.08
C GLY A 57 0.20 3.04 -11.33
N SER A 58 0.87 3.31 -12.43
CA SER A 58 0.33 3.39 -13.78
C SER A 58 -0.47 2.16 -14.18
N HIS A 59 -1.42 2.40 -15.08
CA HIS A 59 -2.15 1.32 -15.72
C HIS A 59 -1.22 0.49 -16.62
N TYR A 60 -1.52 -0.80 -16.84
CA TYR A 60 -0.67 -1.68 -17.66
C TYR A 60 -0.51 -1.22 -19.13
N THR A 61 -1.39 -0.32 -19.59
CA THR A 61 -1.36 0.26 -20.93
C THR A 61 -0.40 1.44 -21.07
N GLU A 62 0.07 2.01 -19.97
CA GLU A 62 0.94 3.18 -19.96
C GLU A 62 2.40 2.75 -19.95
N ALA A 63 3.22 3.36 -20.81
CA ALA A 63 4.66 3.14 -20.75
C ALA A 63 5.22 3.86 -19.52
N ILE A 64 5.94 3.11 -18.68
CA ILE A 64 6.61 3.64 -17.50
C ILE A 64 8.11 3.44 -17.57
N ASP A 65 8.81 4.27 -16.82
CA ASP A 65 10.18 4.03 -16.44
C ASP A 65 10.20 3.13 -15.18
N ILE A 66 10.99 2.05 -15.19
CA ILE A 66 11.06 1.05 -14.11
C ILE A 66 11.66 1.65 -12.83
N VAL A 67 12.47 2.71 -12.96
CA VAL A 67 13.12 3.39 -11.84
C VAL A 67 12.14 4.34 -11.12
N ASP A 68 11.10 4.74 -11.82
CA ASP A 68 10.16 5.80 -11.46
C ASP A 68 8.93 5.33 -10.69
N GLY A 69 8.71 4.03 -10.69
CA GLY A 69 7.49 3.37 -10.28
C GLY A 69 7.33 2.03 -10.99
N GLY A 70 6.15 1.45 -10.84
CA GLY A 70 5.81 0.12 -11.31
C GLY A 70 4.31 0.02 -11.44
N TYR A 71 3.85 -1.04 -12.07
CA TYR A 71 2.43 -1.20 -12.37
C TYR A 71 1.63 -1.55 -11.11
N SER A 72 0.39 -1.08 -11.05
CA SER A 72 -0.50 -1.42 -9.94
C SER A 72 -0.73 -2.95 -9.84
N PRO A 73 -0.72 -3.54 -8.64
CA PRO A 73 -1.06 -4.95 -8.42
C PRO A 73 -2.53 -5.27 -8.63
N PHE A 74 -3.39 -4.26 -8.71
CA PHE A 74 -4.82 -4.42 -8.90
C PHE A 74 -5.31 -3.50 -10.04
N ALA A 75 -6.17 -4.03 -10.91
CA ALA A 75 -6.78 -3.24 -11.97
C ALA A 75 -7.75 -2.20 -11.39
N LEU A 76 -7.53 -0.92 -11.71
CA LEU A 76 -8.31 0.20 -11.18
C LEU A 76 -9.79 0.11 -11.57
N GLU A 77 -10.09 -0.32 -12.78
CA GLU A 77 -11.46 -0.44 -13.33
C GLU A 77 -12.34 -1.39 -12.52
N HIS A 78 -11.73 -2.42 -11.93
CA HIS A 78 -12.42 -3.44 -11.12
C HIS A 78 -12.14 -3.32 -9.62
N SER A 79 -11.36 -2.32 -9.19
CA SER A 79 -10.97 -2.12 -7.79
C SER A 79 -12.17 -1.99 -6.83
N LEU A 80 -13.31 -1.47 -7.32
CA LEU A 80 -14.55 -1.38 -6.56
C LEU A 80 -15.03 -2.75 -6.07
N THR A 81 -14.85 -3.82 -6.86
CA THR A 81 -15.23 -5.18 -6.43
C THR A 81 -14.36 -5.67 -5.29
N LEU A 82 -13.03 -5.49 -5.39
CA LEU A 82 -12.08 -5.82 -4.33
C LEU A 82 -12.43 -5.08 -3.03
N VAL A 83 -12.67 -3.77 -3.11
CA VAL A 83 -13.08 -2.93 -1.97
C VAL A 83 -14.42 -3.40 -1.40
N THR A 84 -15.38 -3.78 -2.23
CA THR A 84 -16.69 -4.27 -1.77
C THR A 84 -16.55 -5.57 -0.98
N PHE A 85 -15.77 -6.53 -1.45
CA PHE A 85 -15.55 -7.78 -0.70
C PHE A 85 -14.81 -7.54 0.62
N PHE A 86 -13.79 -6.69 0.63
CA PHE A 86 -13.10 -6.34 1.88
C PHE A 86 -13.99 -5.57 2.86
N THR A 87 -14.86 -4.67 2.40
CA THR A 87 -15.77 -3.92 3.29
C THR A 87 -16.84 -4.83 3.89
N LEU A 88 -17.41 -5.76 3.12
CA LEU A 88 -18.33 -6.78 3.65
C LEU A 88 -17.63 -7.71 4.64
N ALA A 89 -16.40 -8.11 4.36
CA ALA A 89 -15.56 -8.89 5.26
C ALA A 89 -15.30 -8.16 6.59
N MET A 90 -14.95 -6.86 6.54
CA MET A 90 -14.80 -6.01 7.73
C MET A 90 -16.09 -5.90 8.53
N PHE A 91 -17.22 -5.71 7.84
CA PHE A 91 -18.53 -5.69 8.47
C PHE A 91 -18.80 -7.00 9.22
N GLY A 92 -18.50 -8.15 8.60
CA GLY A 92 -18.62 -9.46 9.23
C GLY A 92 -17.79 -9.60 10.51
N ILE A 93 -16.51 -9.21 10.47
CA ILE A 93 -15.62 -9.18 11.64
C ILE A 93 -16.22 -8.32 12.75
N ILE A 94 -16.62 -7.08 12.44
CA ILE A 94 -17.15 -6.14 13.45
C ILE A 94 -18.41 -6.71 14.11
N LYS A 95 -19.34 -7.31 13.33
CA LYS A 95 -20.56 -7.90 13.88
C LYS A 95 -20.29 -9.11 14.77
N LEU A 96 -19.42 -10.02 14.34
CA LEU A 96 -19.03 -11.20 15.12
C LEU A 96 -18.20 -10.82 16.35
N TRP A 97 -17.39 -9.77 16.27
CA TRP A 97 -16.61 -9.29 17.39
C TRP A 97 -17.50 -8.66 18.47
N LEU A 98 -18.46 -7.81 18.08
CA LEU A 98 -19.36 -7.10 19.01
C LEU A 98 -20.44 -7.99 19.63
N LYS A 99 -21.08 -8.84 18.83
CA LYS A 99 -22.23 -9.65 19.28
C LYS A 99 -21.97 -11.14 19.31
N GLY A 100 -21.03 -11.66 18.51
CA GLY A 100 -20.80 -13.11 18.40
C GLY A 100 -22.11 -13.87 18.18
N ARG A 101 -22.34 -14.90 18.99
CA ARG A 101 -23.58 -15.71 18.99
C ARG A 101 -24.86 -14.96 19.39
N LEU A 102 -24.75 -13.79 20.01
CA LEU A 102 -25.91 -12.96 20.38
C LEU A 102 -26.49 -12.19 19.17
N ALA A 103 -25.83 -12.26 18.01
CA ALA A 103 -26.38 -11.72 16.78
C ALA A 103 -27.62 -12.52 16.33
N PRO A 104 -28.60 -11.89 15.66
CA PRO A 104 -29.70 -12.61 15.03
C PRO A 104 -29.17 -13.72 14.10
N PRO A 105 -29.82 -14.89 14.03
CA PRO A 105 -29.26 -16.08 13.36
C PRO A 105 -28.82 -15.82 11.91
N LEU A 106 -29.65 -15.12 11.13
CA LEU A 106 -29.33 -14.79 9.74
C LEU A 106 -28.10 -13.87 9.64
N LEU A 107 -28.03 -12.84 10.49
CA LEU A 107 -26.90 -11.90 10.52
C LEU A 107 -25.61 -12.60 10.96
N PHE A 108 -25.70 -13.55 11.90
CA PHE A 108 -24.56 -14.35 12.34
C PHE A 108 -23.99 -15.17 11.18
N VAL A 109 -24.82 -15.95 10.50
CA VAL A 109 -24.41 -16.79 9.36
C VAL A 109 -23.86 -15.93 8.22
N LEU A 110 -24.55 -14.84 7.86
CA LEU A 110 -24.11 -13.91 6.82
C LEU A 110 -22.75 -13.29 7.15
N SER A 111 -22.55 -12.87 8.41
CA SER A 111 -21.27 -12.32 8.86
C SER A 111 -20.15 -13.36 8.76
N LEU A 112 -20.43 -14.62 9.10
CA LEU A 112 -19.46 -15.71 9.02
C LEU A 112 -19.07 -16.01 7.56
N ILE A 113 -20.04 -15.99 6.63
CA ILE A 113 -19.79 -16.13 5.20
C ILE A 113 -18.92 -14.98 4.67
N PHE A 114 -19.26 -13.73 5.00
CA PHE A 114 -18.43 -12.58 4.62
C PHE A 114 -17.00 -12.70 5.15
N VAL A 115 -16.84 -13.19 6.39
CA VAL A 115 -15.52 -13.39 6.96
C VAL A 115 -14.71 -14.41 6.16
N ILE A 116 -15.32 -15.54 5.77
CA ILE A 116 -14.64 -16.58 4.97
C ILE A 116 -14.29 -16.07 3.57
N ILE A 117 -15.20 -15.34 2.91
CA ILE A 117 -14.89 -14.72 1.61
C ILE A 117 -13.68 -13.79 1.76
N GLY A 118 -13.62 -12.98 2.82
CA GLY A 118 -12.45 -12.15 3.11
C GLY A 118 -11.16 -12.93 3.32
N ILE A 119 -11.21 -14.16 3.87
CA ILE A 119 -10.02 -15.03 3.99
C ILE A 119 -9.54 -15.44 2.59
N ILE A 120 -10.45 -15.88 1.73
CA ILE A 120 -10.14 -16.27 0.34
C ILE A 120 -9.51 -15.08 -0.41
N MET A 121 -10.10 -13.89 -0.29
CA MET A 121 -9.57 -12.66 -0.89
C MET A 121 -8.19 -12.27 -0.33
N SER A 122 -7.99 -12.45 0.98
CA SER A 122 -6.70 -12.19 1.63
C SER A 122 -5.61 -13.12 1.09
N VAL A 123 -5.92 -14.40 0.90
CA VAL A 123 -5.00 -15.36 0.27
C VAL A 123 -4.70 -14.95 -1.18
N ALA A 124 -5.72 -14.60 -1.96
CA ALA A 124 -5.54 -14.14 -3.34
C ALA A 124 -4.63 -12.90 -3.43
N VAL A 125 -4.83 -11.91 -2.54
CA VAL A 125 -3.96 -10.74 -2.45
C VAL A 125 -2.52 -11.12 -2.12
N LEU A 126 -2.30 -12.00 -1.14
CA LEU A 126 -0.95 -12.43 -0.77
C LEU A 126 -0.24 -13.15 -1.91
N ILE A 127 -0.96 -13.99 -2.66
CA ILE A 127 -0.40 -14.64 -3.84
C ILE A 127 -0.11 -13.60 -4.92
N GLN A 128 -1.02 -12.67 -5.20
CA GLN A 128 -0.83 -11.62 -6.20
C GLN A 128 0.46 -10.83 -5.98
N ILE A 129 0.74 -10.45 -4.73
CA ILE A 129 1.91 -9.64 -4.37
C ILE A 129 3.18 -10.44 -4.07
N SER A 130 3.09 -11.79 -4.08
CA SER A 130 4.21 -12.67 -3.70
C SER A 130 5.35 -12.68 -4.70
N SER A 131 5.05 -12.44 -5.98
CA SER A 131 6.02 -12.28 -7.04
C SER A 131 5.76 -10.98 -7.76
N ASN A 132 6.84 -10.20 -7.93
CA ASN A 132 6.86 -9.05 -8.81
C ASN A 132 8.18 -9.09 -9.58
N THR A 133 8.10 -8.97 -10.90
CA THR A 133 9.29 -8.89 -11.77
C THR A 133 9.99 -7.52 -11.69
N GLN A 134 9.39 -6.55 -10.99
CA GLN A 134 9.88 -5.21 -10.69
C GLN A 134 10.22 -5.09 -9.19
N PHE A 135 11.25 -4.31 -8.84
CA PHE A 135 11.61 -3.99 -7.45
C PHE A 135 10.60 -2.99 -6.85
N TYR A 136 9.38 -3.45 -6.58
CA TYR A 136 8.29 -2.62 -6.05
C TYR A 136 7.98 -2.93 -4.58
N ASP A 137 7.66 -1.89 -3.81
CA ASP A 137 7.38 -1.91 -2.37
C ASP A 137 6.00 -2.52 -2.01
N SER A 138 5.79 -3.80 -2.36
CA SER A 138 4.56 -4.56 -2.14
C SER A 138 4.13 -4.72 -0.66
N TRP A 139 4.98 -4.31 0.27
CA TRP A 139 4.76 -4.41 1.72
C TRP A 139 3.48 -3.70 2.21
N LEU A 140 3.05 -2.64 1.51
CA LEU A 140 1.82 -1.89 1.85
C LEU A 140 0.56 -2.76 1.77
N PHE A 141 0.54 -3.74 0.87
CA PHE A 141 -0.60 -4.65 0.69
C PHE A 141 -0.50 -5.94 1.51
N PHE A 142 0.65 -6.18 2.15
CA PHE A 142 0.91 -7.41 2.91
C PHE A 142 0.20 -7.44 4.27
N PHE A 143 0.24 -6.33 5.00
CA PHE A 143 -0.19 -6.31 6.40
C PHE A 143 -1.69 -6.55 6.60
N LEU A 144 -2.54 -6.05 5.70
CA LEU A 144 -3.99 -6.17 5.82
C LEU A 144 -4.46 -7.63 5.71
N PRO A 145 -4.13 -8.39 4.64
CA PRO A 145 -4.46 -9.81 4.54
C PRO A 145 -4.03 -10.63 5.76
N VAL A 146 -2.82 -10.41 6.27
CA VAL A 146 -2.28 -11.19 7.40
C VAL A 146 -3.04 -10.88 8.68
N THR A 147 -3.17 -9.59 9.03
CA THR A 147 -3.92 -9.17 10.23
C THR A 147 -5.39 -9.57 10.15
N TYR A 148 -5.97 -9.53 8.94
CA TYR A 148 -7.32 -10.00 8.67
C TYR A 148 -7.48 -11.50 8.90
N MET A 149 -6.60 -12.33 8.35
CA MET A 149 -6.72 -13.79 8.52
C MET A 149 -6.57 -14.20 9.99
N VAL A 150 -5.61 -13.63 10.72
CA VAL A 150 -5.42 -13.92 12.15
C VAL A 150 -6.68 -13.56 12.95
N THR A 151 -7.27 -12.39 12.71
CA THR A 151 -8.52 -11.96 13.37
C THR A 151 -9.72 -12.81 12.94
N ALA A 152 -9.82 -13.17 11.67
CA ALA A 152 -10.88 -14.02 11.15
C ALA A 152 -10.84 -15.43 11.77
N PHE A 153 -9.68 -16.09 11.78
CA PHE A 153 -9.55 -17.42 12.37
C PHE A 153 -9.87 -17.43 13.87
N THR A 154 -9.33 -16.47 14.62
CA THR A 154 -9.62 -16.37 16.07
C THR A 154 -11.12 -16.18 16.34
N LEU A 155 -11.82 -15.36 15.56
CA LEU A 155 -13.26 -15.16 15.68
C LEU A 155 -14.06 -16.40 15.27
N ILE A 156 -13.70 -17.06 14.16
CA ILE A 156 -14.36 -18.27 13.69
C ILE A 156 -14.26 -19.38 14.73
N PHE A 157 -13.05 -19.66 15.24
CA PHE A 157 -12.85 -20.70 16.26
C PHE A 157 -13.64 -20.39 17.54
N ARG A 158 -13.66 -19.13 17.98
CA ARG A 158 -14.47 -18.70 19.14
C ARG A 158 -15.96 -18.95 18.89
N CYS A 159 -16.50 -18.51 17.75
CA CYS A 159 -17.92 -18.61 17.43
C CYS A 159 -18.37 -20.07 17.24
N ILE A 160 -17.56 -20.90 16.58
CA ILE A 160 -17.83 -22.33 16.40
C ILE A 160 -17.85 -23.05 17.75
N GLY A 161 -16.89 -22.75 18.64
CA GLY A 161 -16.86 -23.33 19.98
C GLY A 161 -18.09 -22.99 20.80
N GLU A 162 -18.52 -21.72 20.80
CA GLU A 162 -19.73 -21.28 21.49
C GLU A 162 -21.01 -21.91 20.92
N GLU A 163 -21.11 -22.06 19.60
CA GLU A 163 -22.30 -22.62 18.97
C GLU A 163 -22.39 -24.15 19.12
N ALA A 164 -21.27 -24.87 19.08
CA ALA A 164 -21.24 -26.31 19.34
C ALA A 164 -21.78 -26.67 20.74
N ILE A 165 -21.38 -25.91 21.77
CA ILE A 165 -21.89 -26.07 23.14
C ILE A 165 -23.39 -25.78 23.19
N SER A 166 -23.84 -24.70 22.52
CA SER A 166 -25.25 -24.32 22.53
C SER A 166 -26.14 -25.29 21.76
N ALA A 167 -25.66 -25.86 20.65
CA ALA A 167 -26.41 -26.82 19.84
C ALA A 167 -26.60 -28.15 20.57
N THR A 168 -25.59 -28.58 21.33
CA THR A 168 -25.66 -29.77 22.20
C THR A 168 -26.75 -29.64 23.27
N ASN A 169 -26.96 -28.43 23.80
CA ASN A 169 -27.95 -28.17 24.85
C ASN A 169 -29.37 -27.88 24.32
N LYS A 170 -29.57 -27.80 22.99
CA LYS A 170 -30.88 -27.52 22.39
C LYS A 170 -31.57 -28.81 21.96
N HIS A 171 -32.79 -29.02 22.45
CA HIS A 171 -33.68 -30.08 21.99
C HIS A 171 -34.90 -29.49 21.26
N TYR A 172 -35.14 -29.97 20.04
CA TYR A 172 -36.32 -29.59 19.26
C TYR A 172 -37.41 -30.66 19.39
N SER A 173 -38.67 -30.22 19.56
CA SER A 173 -39.83 -31.12 19.61
C SER A 173 -40.06 -31.86 18.28
N ASN A 174 -39.75 -31.22 17.15
CA ASN A 174 -39.83 -31.84 15.84
C ASN A 174 -38.62 -32.74 15.56
N LYS A 175 -38.89 -34.02 15.25
CA LYS A 175 -37.87 -35.05 14.99
C LYS A 175 -36.92 -34.70 13.84
N PHE A 176 -37.40 -34.07 12.78
CA PHE A 176 -36.57 -33.66 11.65
C PHE A 176 -35.62 -32.52 12.03
N LEU A 177 -36.15 -31.48 12.69
CA LEU A 177 -35.34 -30.36 13.17
C LEU A 177 -34.33 -30.79 14.21
N ASN A 178 -34.70 -31.72 15.10
CA ASN A 178 -33.77 -32.26 16.08
C ASN A 178 -32.64 -33.07 15.42
N ASN A 179 -32.93 -33.83 14.35
CA ASN A 179 -31.90 -34.53 13.58
C ASN A 179 -30.95 -33.55 12.88
N LEU A 180 -31.48 -32.48 12.26
CA LEU A 180 -30.65 -31.42 11.69
C LEU A 180 -29.78 -30.73 12.74
N ASN A 181 -30.35 -30.42 13.92
CA ASN A 181 -29.59 -29.84 15.03
C ASN A 181 -28.48 -30.76 15.51
N MET A 182 -28.75 -32.07 15.68
CA MET A 182 -27.72 -33.03 16.08
C MET A 182 -26.61 -33.17 15.04
N LYS A 183 -26.95 -33.12 13.74
CA LYS A 183 -25.96 -33.09 12.65
C LYS A 183 -25.14 -31.80 12.64
N MET A 184 -25.76 -30.65 12.93
CA MET A 184 -25.08 -29.36 13.05
C MET A 184 -24.29 -29.22 14.34
N ALA A 185 -24.70 -29.85 15.44
CA ALA A 185 -23.98 -29.87 16.71
C ALA A 185 -22.65 -30.64 16.61
N ASN A 186 -22.54 -31.54 15.63
CA ASN A 186 -21.30 -32.23 15.34
C ASN A 186 -20.30 -31.28 14.66
N VAL A 187 -19.27 -30.91 15.42
CA VAL A 187 -18.21 -29.95 15.04
C VAL A 187 -17.52 -30.32 13.72
N SER A 188 -17.45 -31.62 13.38
CA SER A 188 -16.81 -32.09 12.15
C SER A 188 -17.52 -31.63 10.87
N HIS A 189 -18.85 -31.43 10.91
CA HIS A 189 -19.65 -31.09 9.73
C HIS A 189 -19.97 -29.59 9.62
N GLN A 190 -19.79 -28.81 10.68
CA GLN A 190 -20.12 -27.37 10.69
C GLN A 190 -19.41 -26.56 9.59
N PRO A 191 -18.09 -26.75 9.31
CA PRO A 191 -17.42 -26.01 8.24
C PRO A 191 -18.01 -26.27 6.85
N VAL A 192 -18.51 -27.48 6.60
CA VAL A 192 -19.08 -27.88 5.30
C VAL A 192 -20.38 -27.11 5.01
N TYR A 193 -21.26 -26.98 5.99
CA TYR A 193 -22.52 -26.26 5.81
C TYR A 193 -22.32 -24.77 5.51
N VAL A 194 -21.34 -24.14 6.16
CA VAL A 194 -20.99 -22.76 5.89
C VAL A 194 -20.49 -22.59 4.45
N LEU A 195 -19.70 -23.55 3.94
CA LEU A 195 -19.19 -23.53 2.57
C LEU A 195 -20.32 -23.67 1.54
N VAL A 196 -21.35 -24.48 1.82
CA VAL A 196 -22.54 -24.58 0.95
C VAL A 196 -23.25 -23.23 0.80
N PHE A 197 -23.43 -22.48 1.89
CA PHE A 197 -24.07 -21.15 1.85
C PHE A 197 -23.17 -20.03 1.31
N LEU A 198 -21.86 -20.26 1.19
CA LEU A 198 -20.93 -19.29 0.61
C LEU A 198 -21.27 -18.99 -0.85
N ILE A 199 -21.56 -20.01 -1.64
CA ILE A 199 -21.84 -19.89 -3.08
C ILE A 199 -23.05 -18.96 -3.36
N PRO A 200 -24.25 -19.18 -2.80
CA PRO A 200 -25.40 -18.33 -3.10
C PRO A 200 -25.18 -16.88 -2.65
N VAL A 201 -24.56 -16.65 -1.49
CA VAL A 201 -24.24 -15.29 -1.03
C VAL A 201 -23.25 -14.61 -1.95
N PHE A 202 -22.21 -15.33 -2.39
CA PHE A 202 -21.24 -14.82 -3.35
C PHE A 202 -21.91 -14.42 -4.67
N VAL A 203 -22.79 -15.27 -5.22
CA VAL A 203 -23.56 -14.99 -6.44
C VAL A 203 -24.43 -13.74 -6.28
N ILE A 204 -25.08 -13.56 -5.12
CA ILE A 204 -25.89 -12.36 -4.83
C ILE A 204 -25.01 -11.10 -4.81
N ILE A 205 -23.84 -11.14 -4.16
CA ILE A 205 -22.91 -10.00 -4.15
C ILE A 205 -22.47 -9.63 -5.57
N VAL A 206 -22.07 -10.64 -6.37
CA VAL A 206 -21.67 -10.43 -7.77
C VAL A 206 -22.82 -9.86 -8.59
N ALA A 207 -24.04 -10.38 -8.45
CA ALA A 207 -25.22 -9.86 -9.14
C ALA A 207 -25.48 -8.39 -8.80
N ILE A 208 -25.36 -8.01 -7.52
CA ILE A 208 -25.49 -6.62 -7.08
C ILE A 208 -24.40 -5.74 -7.72
N LEU A 209 -23.15 -6.19 -7.72
CA LEU A 209 -22.04 -5.46 -8.35
C LEU A 209 -22.27 -5.26 -9.86
N VAL A 210 -22.80 -6.28 -10.53
CA VAL A 210 -23.17 -6.20 -11.96
C VAL A 210 -24.27 -5.18 -12.20
N LEU A 211 -25.27 -5.10 -11.32
CA LEU A 211 -26.29 -4.04 -11.40
C LEU A 211 -25.70 -2.64 -11.20
N PHE A 212 -24.60 -2.51 -10.47
CA PHE A 212 -23.84 -1.26 -10.33
C PHE A 212 -22.82 -1.02 -11.48
N GLY A 213 -22.86 -1.84 -12.54
CA GLY A 213 -22.05 -1.65 -13.74
C GLY A 213 -20.70 -2.37 -13.72
N GLN A 214 -20.43 -3.26 -12.76
CA GLN A 214 -19.25 -4.12 -12.79
C GLN A 214 -19.45 -5.31 -13.73
N GLU A 215 -18.36 -5.86 -14.25
CA GLU A 215 -18.42 -7.08 -15.05
C GLU A 215 -18.65 -8.32 -14.17
N VAL A 216 -19.22 -9.37 -14.73
CA VAL A 216 -19.49 -10.65 -14.02
C VAL A 216 -18.19 -11.29 -13.49
N ASN A 217 -17.10 -11.12 -14.22
CA ASN A 217 -15.76 -11.61 -13.90
C ASN A 217 -14.84 -10.51 -13.33
N SER A 218 -15.39 -9.39 -12.89
CA SER A 218 -14.63 -8.28 -12.29
C SER A 218 -13.69 -8.71 -11.16
N ILE A 219 -14.12 -9.68 -10.33
CA ILE A 219 -13.30 -10.20 -9.23
C ILE A 219 -12.05 -10.94 -9.69
N THR A 220 -12.07 -11.60 -10.87
CA THR A 220 -10.87 -12.24 -11.41
C THR A 220 -10.05 -11.22 -12.18
N LYS A 221 -10.71 -10.36 -12.97
CA LYS A 221 -10.07 -9.28 -13.73
C LYS A 221 -9.29 -8.31 -12.86
N VAL A 222 -9.73 -8.02 -11.62
CA VAL A 222 -8.99 -7.14 -10.72
C VAL A 222 -7.56 -7.63 -10.44
N PHE A 223 -7.31 -8.95 -10.53
CA PHE A 223 -5.98 -9.55 -10.37
C PHE A 223 -5.30 -9.90 -11.70
N THR A 224 -6.07 -10.18 -12.76
CA THR A 224 -5.51 -10.66 -14.04
C THR A 224 -5.30 -9.55 -15.06
N GLU A 225 -6.07 -8.46 -15.04
CA GLU A 225 -5.89 -7.28 -15.89
C GLU A 225 -4.81 -6.34 -15.34
N THR A 226 -3.72 -6.95 -14.92
CA THR A 226 -2.50 -6.31 -14.46
C THR A 226 -1.32 -6.91 -15.21
N THR A 227 -0.13 -6.36 -14.96
CA THR A 227 1.13 -6.83 -15.55
C THR A 227 2.19 -6.95 -14.45
N THR A 228 3.22 -7.76 -14.64
CA THR A 228 4.36 -7.97 -13.71
C THR A 228 4.10 -8.64 -12.35
N TRP A 229 2.83 -8.83 -11.96
CA TRP A 229 2.41 -9.52 -10.72
C TRP A 229 1.99 -10.98 -10.95
N ASN A 230 1.84 -11.77 -9.88
CA ASN A 230 1.66 -13.23 -9.97
C ASN A 230 0.50 -13.69 -10.89
N PHE A 231 -0.71 -13.15 -10.73
CA PHE A 231 -1.86 -13.52 -11.59
C PHE A 231 -1.97 -12.68 -12.88
N SER A 232 -0.99 -11.82 -13.16
CA SER A 232 -1.06 -10.91 -14.31
C SER A 232 -1.13 -11.65 -15.63
N SER A 233 -2.06 -11.22 -16.49
CA SER A 233 -2.25 -11.78 -17.83
C SER A 233 -1.93 -10.79 -18.96
N LYS A 234 -1.77 -9.51 -18.63
CA LYS A 234 -1.53 -8.45 -19.62
C LYS A 234 -0.05 -8.19 -19.79
N THR A 235 0.34 -7.92 -21.03
CA THR A 235 1.64 -7.35 -21.36
C THR A 235 1.56 -5.83 -21.27
N HIS A 236 2.71 -5.21 -21.01
CA HIS A 236 2.84 -3.77 -20.96
C HIS A 236 3.67 -3.25 -22.14
N PRO A 237 3.49 -1.99 -22.57
CA PRO A 237 4.37 -1.38 -23.56
C PRO A 237 5.83 -1.38 -23.08
N PRO A 238 6.81 -1.26 -24.00
CA PRO A 238 8.22 -1.20 -23.61
C PRO A 238 8.45 -0.05 -22.63
N PHE A 239 9.36 -0.28 -21.68
CA PHE A 239 9.69 0.73 -20.68
C PHE A 239 10.23 2.00 -21.34
N LEU A 240 9.88 3.14 -20.76
CA LEU A 240 10.45 4.42 -21.20
C LEU A 240 11.93 4.46 -20.80
N ASP A 241 12.76 4.98 -21.70
CA ASP A 241 14.13 5.34 -21.35
C ASP A 241 14.12 6.33 -20.20
N HIS A 242 14.96 6.07 -19.19
CA HIS A 242 15.00 6.86 -17.97
C HIS A 242 15.29 8.35 -18.25
N ARG A 243 14.32 9.23 -17.99
CA ARG A 243 14.44 10.69 -18.21
C ARG A 243 14.37 11.48 -16.90
N GLY A 244 15.51 11.61 -16.21
CA GLY A 244 15.93 12.92 -15.68
C GLY A 244 16.38 13.01 -14.20
N HIS A 245 17.39 13.84 -13.92
CA HIS A 245 17.69 14.35 -12.58
C HIS A 245 16.79 15.55 -12.27
N TYR A 246 16.25 15.69 -11.04
CA TYR A 246 15.38 16.83 -10.64
C TYR A 246 15.97 18.22 -10.92
N LEU A 247 17.29 18.37 -10.81
CA LEU A 247 17.98 19.65 -11.04
C LEU A 247 17.90 20.09 -12.50
N CYS A 248 17.80 19.14 -13.44
CA CYS A 248 17.56 19.46 -14.85
C CYS A 248 16.15 20.02 -15.06
N THR A 249 15.14 19.50 -14.35
CA THR A 249 13.76 20.02 -14.40
C THR A 249 13.66 21.43 -13.83
N VAL A 250 14.38 21.72 -12.72
CA VAL A 250 14.43 23.06 -12.13
C VAL A 250 15.12 24.06 -13.05
N ALA A 251 16.19 23.64 -13.74
CA ALA A 251 16.93 24.49 -14.69
C ALA A 251 16.09 24.87 -15.93
N VAL A 252 15.16 24.01 -16.35
CA VAL A 252 14.29 24.22 -17.52
C VAL A 252 12.99 24.97 -17.15
N CYS A 253 12.34 24.60 -16.05
CA CYS A 253 11.00 25.09 -15.73
C CYS A 253 10.97 26.35 -14.84
N GLY A 254 12.10 26.76 -14.27
CA GLY A 254 12.19 27.96 -13.43
C GLY A 254 12.23 29.27 -14.22
N ASP A 255 11.97 30.37 -13.54
CA ASP A 255 12.08 31.71 -14.13
C ASP A 255 13.57 32.01 -14.43
N PRO A 256 13.94 32.38 -15.68
CA PRO A 256 15.32 32.64 -16.08
C PRO A 256 16.06 33.65 -15.19
N THR A 257 15.34 34.62 -14.61
CA THR A 257 15.91 35.62 -13.70
C THR A 257 16.37 35.02 -12.36
N VAL A 258 15.74 33.91 -11.95
CA VAL A 258 15.99 33.22 -10.69
C VAL A 258 16.94 32.03 -10.91
N VAL A 259 16.63 31.13 -11.85
CA VAL A 259 17.36 29.86 -12.01
C VAL A 259 18.60 29.96 -12.89
N LYS A 260 18.77 31.09 -13.60
CA LYS A 260 19.97 31.49 -14.35
C LYS A 260 20.55 30.35 -15.21
N PRO A 261 19.83 29.89 -16.24
CA PRO A 261 20.35 28.89 -17.17
C PRO A 261 21.61 29.42 -17.86
N LEU A 262 22.62 28.56 -18.05
CA LEU A 262 23.94 28.94 -18.56
C LEU A 262 24.13 28.54 -20.03
N ARG A 263 23.99 27.24 -20.33
CA ARG A 263 24.22 26.68 -21.66
C ARG A 263 23.42 25.39 -21.86
N LEU A 264 23.45 24.86 -23.08
CA LEU A 264 23.06 23.48 -23.35
C LEU A 264 24.26 22.56 -23.06
N GLY A 265 23.96 21.38 -22.53
CA GLY A 265 24.90 20.29 -22.31
C GLY A 265 24.32 18.97 -22.79
N LYS A 266 25.14 17.91 -22.84
CA LYS A 266 24.70 16.58 -23.26
C LYS A 266 24.65 15.61 -22.09
N ARG A 267 23.56 14.86 -22.00
CA ARG A 267 23.40 13.73 -21.07
C ARG A 267 22.81 12.54 -21.80
N HIS A 268 23.54 11.42 -21.84
CA HIS A 268 23.12 10.20 -22.54
C HIS A 268 22.65 10.46 -23.98
N GLY A 269 23.33 11.35 -24.70
CA GLY A 269 22.99 11.72 -26.09
C GLY A 269 21.88 12.77 -26.26
N ASN A 270 21.19 13.17 -25.19
CA ASN A 270 20.13 14.18 -25.24
C ASN A 270 20.61 15.56 -24.76
N ASP A 271 20.06 16.62 -25.35
CA ASP A 271 20.33 18.00 -24.95
C ASP A 271 19.62 18.36 -23.64
N VAL A 272 20.34 18.98 -22.72
CA VAL A 272 19.87 19.39 -21.40
C VAL A 272 20.28 20.84 -21.13
N VAL A 273 19.35 21.66 -20.65
CA VAL A 273 19.66 23.01 -20.17
C VAL A 273 20.37 22.91 -18.82
N VAL A 274 21.58 23.45 -18.73
CA VAL A 274 22.37 23.40 -17.50
C VAL A 274 22.44 24.76 -16.83
N ASN A 275 22.39 24.76 -15.50
CA ASN A 275 22.68 25.93 -14.67
C ASN A 275 23.80 25.58 -13.67
N ARG A 276 24.38 26.59 -13.01
CA ARG A 276 25.52 26.38 -12.11
C ARG A 276 25.20 25.39 -10.98
N GLN A 277 23.99 25.44 -10.42
CA GLN A 277 23.56 24.57 -9.34
C GLN A 277 23.57 23.09 -9.74
N LEU A 278 23.12 22.76 -10.95
CA LEU A 278 23.19 21.41 -11.50
C LEU A 278 24.63 20.94 -11.69
N LEU A 279 25.50 21.80 -12.24
CA LEU A 279 26.91 21.46 -12.48
C LEU A 279 27.65 21.16 -11.15
N VAL A 280 27.41 22.00 -10.13
CA VAL A 280 27.99 21.84 -8.80
C VAL A 280 27.52 20.55 -8.13
N ALA A 281 26.22 20.25 -8.18
CA ALA A 281 25.69 19.03 -7.58
C ALA A 281 26.22 17.77 -8.25
N ASN A 282 26.35 17.77 -9.59
CA ASN A 282 26.87 16.64 -10.34
C ASN A 282 28.37 16.42 -10.10
N ALA A 283 29.15 17.50 -10.02
CA ALA A 283 30.57 17.42 -9.67
C ALA A 283 30.79 16.91 -8.24
N PHE A 284 29.92 17.27 -7.30
CA PHE A 284 29.95 16.76 -5.93
C PHE A 284 29.54 15.29 -5.86
N GLU A 285 28.52 14.88 -6.61
CA GLU A 285 28.13 13.47 -6.74
C GLU A 285 29.28 12.62 -7.29
N GLU A 286 29.99 13.10 -8.32
CA GLU A 286 31.20 12.47 -8.86
C GLU A 286 32.30 12.37 -7.78
N LEU A 287 32.54 13.43 -7.00
CA LEU A 287 33.53 13.40 -5.91
C LEU A 287 33.21 12.32 -4.88
N ILE A 288 31.95 12.17 -4.45
CA ILE A 288 31.54 11.11 -3.53
C ILE A 288 31.68 9.74 -4.19
N SER A 289 31.32 9.60 -5.46
CA SER A 289 31.47 8.35 -6.21
C SER A 289 32.94 7.90 -6.26
N ASP A 290 33.86 8.84 -6.50
CA ASP A 290 35.29 8.57 -6.61
C ASP A 290 35.91 8.12 -5.27
N HIS A 291 35.50 8.73 -4.15
CA HIS A 291 36.15 8.53 -2.85
C HIS A 291 35.39 7.57 -1.92
N PHE A 292 34.06 7.49 -2.04
CA PHE A 292 33.18 6.75 -1.14
C PHE A 292 32.04 6.05 -1.90
N PRO A 293 32.33 5.02 -2.71
CA PRO A 293 31.35 4.38 -3.59
C PRO A 293 30.15 3.75 -2.83
N SER A 294 30.39 3.16 -1.66
CA SER A 294 29.32 2.61 -0.82
C SER A 294 28.38 3.69 -0.28
N VAL A 295 28.90 4.86 0.06
CA VAL A 295 28.12 6.01 0.53
C VAL A 295 27.37 6.66 -0.63
N HIS A 296 28.03 6.80 -1.79
CA HIS A 296 27.39 7.24 -3.02
C HIS A 296 26.16 6.39 -3.35
N GLN A 297 26.26 5.06 -3.28
CA GLN A 297 25.10 4.17 -3.51
C GLN A 297 23.96 4.39 -2.51
N VAL A 298 24.25 4.66 -1.24
CA VAL A 298 23.20 4.95 -0.23
C VAL A 298 22.53 6.29 -0.50
N ILE A 299 23.32 7.33 -0.78
CA ILE A 299 22.80 8.66 -1.14
C ILE A 299 21.96 8.56 -2.41
N ARG A 300 22.42 7.79 -3.40
CA ARG A 300 21.71 7.58 -4.65
C ARG A 300 20.37 6.87 -4.43
N ARG A 301 20.34 5.81 -3.62
CA ARG A 301 19.08 5.15 -3.23
C ARG A 301 18.11 6.08 -2.51
N PHE A 302 18.61 6.93 -1.60
CA PHE A 302 17.78 7.90 -0.90
C PHE A 302 17.23 8.96 -1.85
N TYR A 303 18.07 9.43 -2.77
CA TYR A 303 17.73 10.38 -3.80
C TYR A 303 16.68 9.84 -4.78
N ASP A 304 16.87 8.64 -5.30
CA ASP A 304 15.93 7.97 -6.20
C ASP A 304 14.59 7.73 -5.47
N ARG A 305 14.62 7.42 -4.17
CA ARG A 305 13.42 7.20 -3.35
C ARG A 305 12.63 8.47 -3.03
N PHE A 306 13.29 9.59 -2.72
CA PHE A 306 12.62 10.80 -2.21
C PHE A 306 12.76 12.04 -3.11
N GLY A 307 13.94 12.26 -3.69
CA GLY A 307 14.22 13.43 -4.53
C GLY A 307 13.57 13.34 -5.89
N TYR A 308 13.51 12.14 -6.47
CA TYR A 308 12.95 11.93 -7.80
C TYR A 308 11.40 12.06 -7.85
N PRO A 309 10.60 11.50 -6.92
CA PRO A 309 9.15 11.77 -6.86
C PRO A 309 8.82 13.24 -6.59
N LEU A 310 9.69 13.95 -5.85
CA LEU A 310 9.56 15.39 -5.63
C LEU A 310 9.74 16.18 -6.94
N SER A 311 10.69 15.76 -7.79
CA SER A 311 10.95 16.35 -9.11
C SER A 311 9.71 16.39 -10.01
N LYS A 312 8.92 15.31 -10.01
CA LYS A 312 7.68 15.18 -10.79
C LYS A 312 6.59 16.15 -10.37
N LYS A 313 6.64 16.64 -9.12
CA LYS A 313 5.67 17.60 -8.56
C LYS A 313 6.09 19.06 -8.78
N ILE A 314 7.32 19.29 -9.27
CA ILE A 314 7.90 20.60 -9.59
C ILE A 314 7.70 20.86 -11.09
N ASN A 315 6.44 21.10 -11.46
CA ASN A 315 6.01 21.32 -12.84
C ASN A 315 5.56 22.78 -13.10
N THR A 316 5.74 23.67 -12.13
CA THR A 316 5.32 25.08 -12.23
C THR A 316 6.49 26.00 -11.90
N PRO A 317 6.61 27.17 -12.58
CA PRO A 317 7.72 28.10 -12.36
C PRO A 317 7.90 28.52 -10.90
N GLN A 318 6.80 28.70 -10.17
CA GLN A 318 6.83 29.08 -8.75
C GLN A 318 7.46 27.98 -7.87
N LYS A 319 7.13 26.71 -8.11
CA LYS A 319 7.72 25.58 -7.38
C LYS A 319 9.19 25.39 -7.74
N SER A 320 9.54 25.54 -9.02
CA SER A 320 10.94 25.47 -9.49
C SER A 320 11.79 26.56 -8.85
N ASN A 321 11.29 27.79 -8.78
CA ASN A 321 11.98 28.92 -8.15
C ASN A 321 12.15 28.71 -6.64
N LEU A 322 11.13 28.17 -5.95
CA LEU A 322 11.20 27.85 -4.53
C LEU A 322 12.28 26.79 -4.25
N VAL A 323 12.27 25.70 -5.02
CA VAL A 323 13.24 24.60 -4.86
C VAL A 323 14.66 25.07 -5.17
N TYR A 324 14.84 25.88 -6.21
CA TYR A 324 16.14 26.49 -6.53
C TYR A 324 16.70 27.29 -5.34
N ARG A 325 15.86 28.07 -4.66
CA ARG A 325 16.26 28.85 -3.46
C ARG A 325 16.54 27.96 -2.26
N LEU A 326 15.71 26.95 -2.02
CA LEU A 326 15.92 25.98 -0.92
C LEU A 326 17.20 25.16 -1.11
N MET A 327 17.62 24.92 -2.35
CA MET A 327 18.86 24.23 -2.68
C MET A 327 20.12 25.10 -2.53
N LYS A 328 20.01 26.43 -2.35
CA LYS A 328 21.20 27.30 -2.25
C LYS A 328 22.13 26.98 -1.07
N PRO A 329 21.63 26.73 0.16
CA PRO A 329 22.50 26.31 1.26
C PRO A 329 23.27 25.02 0.95
N LEU A 330 22.61 24.05 0.31
CA LEU A 330 23.22 22.79 -0.12
C LEU A 330 24.24 23.00 -1.25
N GLU A 331 23.96 23.87 -2.22
CA GLU A 331 24.92 24.25 -3.28
C GLU A 331 26.21 24.83 -2.67
N TYR A 332 26.11 25.72 -1.67
CA TYR A 332 27.29 26.24 -0.99
C TYR A 332 28.06 25.17 -0.22
N PHE A 333 27.36 24.23 0.42
CA PHE A 333 27.98 23.09 1.08
C PHE A 333 28.73 22.19 0.07
N PHE A 334 28.13 21.91 -1.09
CA PHE A 334 28.78 21.14 -2.15
C PHE A 334 30.02 21.84 -2.70
N ILE A 335 29.94 23.16 -2.94
CA ILE A 335 31.10 23.98 -3.34
C ILE A 335 32.19 23.88 -2.28
N PHE A 336 31.84 24.05 -1.00
CA PHE A 336 32.80 23.95 0.10
C PHE A 336 33.52 22.59 0.10
N CYS A 337 32.79 21.49 -0.03
CA CYS A 337 33.39 20.16 -0.13
C CYS A 337 34.27 20.01 -1.38
N LEU A 338 33.82 20.47 -2.55
CA LEU A 338 34.62 20.42 -3.78
C LEU A 338 35.95 21.17 -3.62
N TYR A 339 35.94 22.36 -3.01
CA TYR A 339 37.14 23.15 -2.77
C TYR A 339 38.07 22.58 -1.70
N LEU A 340 37.57 21.74 -0.79
CA LEU A 340 38.40 21.04 0.18
C LEU A 340 39.07 19.77 -0.38
N PHE A 341 38.39 19.07 -1.29
CA PHE A 341 38.76 17.71 -1.69
C PHE A 341 39.12 17.57 -3.17
N THR A 342 39.17 18.66 -3.94
CA THR A 342 39.57 18.65 -5.35
C THR A 342 40.64 19.72 -5.61
N GLU A 343 41.72 19.36 -6.31
CA GLU A 343 42.81 20.30 -6.66
C GLU A 343 42.33 21.43 -7.58
N LYS A 344 41.41 21.11 -8.51
CA LYS A 344 40.87 22.05 -9.49
C LYS A 344 39.32 22.02 -9.53
N PRO A 345 38.66 22.60 -8.52
CA PRO A 345 37.21 22.46 -8.32
C PRO A 345 36.40 23.09 -9.46
N GLU A 346 36.79 24.27 -9.96
CA GLU A 346 36.05 24.96 -11.04
C GLU A 346 36.19 24.26 -12.40
N GLU A 347 37.35 23.66 -12.71
CA GLU A 347 37.50 22.83 -13.92
C GLU A 347 36.60 21.59 -13.85
N LYS A 348 36.52 20.92 -12.68
CA LYS A 348 35.65 19.76 -12.46
C LYS A 348 34.16 20.12 -12.59
N ILE A 349 33.75 21.29 -12.10
CA ILE A 349 32.38 21.81 -12.27
C ILE A 349 32.08 22.14 -13.74
N ALA A 350 33.00 22.82 -14.43
CA ALA A 350 32.79 23.25 -15.81
C ALA A 350 32.71 22.08 -16.80
N LYS A 351 33.44 20.99 -16.52
CA LYS A 351 33.45 19.75 -17.33
C LYS A 351 32.10 19.02 -17.32
N GLN A 352 31.27 19.22 -16.29
CA GLN A 352 29.97 18.55 -16.20
C GLN A 352 29.10 18.94 -17.39
N TYR A 353 28.52 17.92 -18.05
CA TYR A 353 27.66 18.10 -19.23
C TYR A 353 28.30 18.93 -20.36
N ALA A 354 29.63 18.98 -20.45
CA ALA A 354 30.34 19.59 -21.59
C ALA A 354 29.95 18.89 -22.91
N LEU A 355 29.92 19.65 -24.00
CA LEU A 355 29.56 19.19 -25.34
C LEU A 355 30.71 18.49 -26.05
#